data_AF-A0AAV8ZY59-F1
#
_entry.id   AF-A0AAV8ZY59-F1
#
_cell.length_a   1.000
_cell.length_b   1.000
_cell.length_c   1.000
_cell.angle_alpha   90.00
_cell.angle_beta   90.00
_cell.angle_gamma   90.00
#
_symmetry.space_group_name_H-M   'P 1'
#
loop_
_entity.id
_entity.type
_entity.pdbx_description
1 polymer ?
#
loop_
_entity_poly.entity_id
_entity_poly.type
_entity_poly.pdbx_seq_one_letter_code
_entity_poly.pdbx_strand_id
1 'polypeptide(L)'
;MPSEFLPNKSRQVEFSLFGFQYEITLVLYVPKENKAVILLCTIDDKGEIDGAINKPNIILDYNNTKGGVDTVDQICASYSTQRITRRWPLAVFFRILDIAGINSQIIFNNTQLLEKTPRRRKYLSELSVSLIEGHMKERAKINTLPKDIREFLSQWRVLKEEHNAENQNRNACSGFETR
;
A
#
# COMPACT_ATOMS: atom_id res chain seq x y z
N MET A 1 12.59 -17.17 -28.28
CA MET A 1 11.21 -16.76 -28.58
C MET A 1 10.85 -17.23 -29.98
N PRO A 2 9.82 -18.07 -30.17
CA PRO A 2 9.40 -18.53 -31.49
C PRO A 2 8.98 -17.35 -32.39
N SER A 3 9.18 -17.50 -33.70
CA SER A 3 8.92 -16.42 -34.67
C SER A 3 7.43 -16.03 -34.73
N GLU A 4 6.56 -16.99 -34.42
CA GLU A 4 5.11 -16.87 -34.32
C GLU A 4 4.70 -15.95 -33.18
N PHE A 5 5.54 -15.72 -32.17
CA PHE A 5 5.24 -14.79 -31.07
C PHE A 5 5.78 -13.38 -31.30
N LEU A 6 6.40 -13.10 -32.45
CA LEU A 6 6.87 -11.75 -32.77
C LEU A 6 5.70 -10.85 -33.21
N PRO A 7 5.76 -9.53 -32.96
CA PRO A 7 4.74 -8.59 -33.44
C PRO A 7 4.59 -8.68 -34.96
N ASN A 8 3.36 -8.82 -35.44
CA ASN A 8 3.04 -8.92 -36.86
C ASN A 8 1.89 -7.98 -37.22
N LYS A 9 2.10 -7.12 -38.22
CA LYS A 9 1.12 -6.13 -38.68
C LYS A 9 -0.12 -6.76 -39.32
N SER A 10 -0.03 -8.02 -39.78
CA SER A 10 -1.15 -8.72 -40.39
C SER A 10 -2.14 -9.31 -39.37
N ARG A 11 -1.83 -9.26 -38.07
CA ARG A 11 -2.73 -9.81 -37.04
C ARG A 11 -3.85 -8.83 -36.72
N GLN A 12 -5.07 -9.37 -36.68
CA GLN A 12 -6.26 -8.62 -36.32
C GLN A 12 -6.25 -8.26 -34.82
N VAL A 13 -6.95 -7.19 -34.46
CA VAL A 13 -7.18 -6.82 -33.07
C VAL A 13 -7.97 -7.92 -32.36
N GLU A 14 -7.69 -8.14 -31.08
CA GLU A 14 -8.19 -9.24 -30.25
C GLU A 14 -7.67 -10.64 -30.60
N PHE A 15 -6.80 -10.76 -31.62
CA PHE A 15 -6.13 -12.02 -31.92
C PHE A 15 -5.29 -12.49 -30.73
N SER A 16 -5.41 -13.78 -30.42
CA SER A 16 -4.65 -14.47 -29.38
C SER A 16 -3.95 -15.70 -29.95
N LEU A 17 -2.72 -15.95 -29.50
CA LEU A 17 -1.94 -17.14 -29.84
C LEU A 17 -1.35 -17.73 -28.56
N PHE A 18 -1.48 -19.05 -28.40
CA PHE A 18 -0.97 -19.78 -27.26
C PHE A 18 0.12 -20.77 -27.67
N GLY A 19 1.13 -20.90 -26.82
CA GLY A 19 2.22 -21.85 -26.97
C GLY A 19 2.43 -22.55 -25.64
N PHE A 20 2.44 -23.88 -25.66
CA PHE A 20 2.49 -24.70 -24.47
C PHE A 20 3.81 -25.47 -24.42
N GLN A 21 4.50 -25.42 -23.29
CA GLN A 21 5.71 -26.18 -23.05
C GLN A 21 5.75 -26.63 -21.59
N TYR A 22 5.57 -27.93 -21.34
CA TYR A 22 5.43 -28.49 -19.99
C TYR A 22 4.32 -27.76 -19.21
N GLU A 23 4.64 -27.20 -18.03
CA GLU A 23 3.74 -26.44 -17.16
C GLU A 23 3.74 -24.93 -17.49
N ILE A 24 4.26 -24.53 -18.65
CA ILE A 24 4.41 -23.13 -19.05
C ILE A 24 3.53 -22.85 -20.27
N THR A 25 2.71 -21.80 -20.15
CA THR A 25 1.90 -21.24 -21.23
C THR A 25 2.43 -19.87 -21.62
N LEU A 26 2.77 -19.71 -22.89
CA LEU A 26 3.10 -18.45 -23.52
C LEU A 26 1.87 -17.94 -24.26
N VAL A 27 1.45 -16.72 -23.99
CA VAL A 27 0.33 -16.08 -24.69
C VAL A 27 0.80 -14.81 -25.40
N LEU A 28 0.41 -14.67 -26.67
CA LEU A 28 0.45 -13.43 -27.41
C LEU A 28 -0.97 -12.91 -27.59
N TYR A 29 -1.21 -11.65 -27.27
CA TYR A 29 -2.48 -10.96 -27.45
C TYR A 29 -2.27 -9.65 -28.21
N VAL A 30 -3.15 -9.34 -29.16
CA VAL A 30 -3.11 -8.11 -29.96
C VAL A 30 -4.18 -7.13 -29.46
N PRO A 31 -3.89 -6.25 -28.48
CA PRO A 31 -4.91 -5.34 -27.95
C PRO A 31 -5.29 -4.22 -28.91
N LYS A 32 -4.41 -3.86 -29.84
CA LYS A 32 -4.55 -2.76 -30.81
C LYS A 32 -3.74 -3.08 -32.06
N GLU A 33 -4.09 -2.45 -33.18
CA GLU A 33 -3.31 -2.55 -34.42
C GLU A 33 -1.82 -2.25 -34.18
N ASN A 34 -0.95 -3.06 -34.76
CA ASN A 34 0.50 -2.93 -34.65
C ASN A 34 1.06 -3.00 -33.21
N LYS A 35 0.30 -3.52 -32.24
CA LYS A 35 0.74 -3.76 -30.86
C LYS A 35 0.50 -5.21 -30.47
N ALA A 36 1.49 -5.82 -29.83
CA ALA A 36 1.36 -7.16 -29.26
C ALA A 36 1.80 -7.11 -27.79
N VAL A 37 1.05 -7.80 -26.94
CA VAL A 37 1.39 -8.10 -25.56
C VAL A 37 1.73 -9.58 -25.50
N ILE A 38 2.86 -9.90 -24.88
CA ILE A 38 3.29 -11.27 -24.70
C ILE A 38 3.44 -11.51 -23.20
N LEU A 39 2.79 -12.54 -22.68
CA LEU A 39 2.92 -12.97 -21.29
C LEU A 39 3.33 -14.43 -21.22
N LEU A 40 4.09 -14.74 -20.18
CA LEU A 40 4.43 -16.10 -19.78
C LEU A 40 3.69 -16.42 -18.48
N CYS A 41 3.05 -17.58 -18.41
CA CYS A 41 2.29 -18.03 -17.26
C CYS A 41 2.69 -19.47 -16.91
N THR A 42 2.77 -19.77 -15.62
CA THR A 42 3.02 -21.13 -15.09
C THR A 42 1.82 -21.68 -14.31
N ILE A 43 0.72 -20.93 -14.24
CA ILE A 43 -0.45 -21.23 -13.41
C ILE A 43 -1.61 -21.76 -14.26
N ASP A 44 -1.78 -21.20 -15.46
CA ASP A 44 -2.83 -21.57 -16.41
C ASP A 44 -2.20 -22.33 -17.57
N ASP A 45 -2.62 -23.59 -17.76
CA ASP A 45 -2.18 -24.52 -18.81
C ASP A 45 -3.23 -24.74 -19.91
N LYS A 46 -4.39 -24.07 -19.84
CA LYS A 46 -5.53 -24.32 -20.72
C LYS A 46 -5.64 -23.34 -21.88
N GLY A 47 -5.09 -22.14 -21.73
CA GLY A 47 -5.16 -21.10 -22.76
C GLY A 47 -6.58 -20.62 -23.02
N GLU A 48 -7.37 -20.46 -21.95
CA GLU A 48 -8.77 -20.04 -22.03
C GLU A 48 -8.89 -18.55 -22.38
N ILE A 49 -9.94 -18.22 -23.15
CA ILE A 49 -10.31 -16.86 -23.52
C ILE A 49 -11.69 -16.57 -22.93
N ASP A 50 -11.82 -15.42 -22.28
CA ASP A 50 -13.13 -14.95 -21.82
C ASP A 50 -14.02 -14.61 -23.01
N GLY A 51 -15.15 -15.31 -23.13
CA GLY A 51 -16.06 -15.18 -24.27
C GLY A 51 -16.85 -13.87 -24.32
N ALA A 52 -16.93 -13.11 -23.23
CA ALA A 52 -17.64 -11.83 -23.20
C ALA A 52 -16.76 -10.66 -23.66
N ILE A 53 -15.47 -10.70 -23.33
CA ILE A 53 -14.52 -9.61 -23.63
C ILE A 53 -13.41 -9.99 -24.61
N ASN A 54 -13.39 -11.23 -25.09
CA ASN A 54 -12.47 -11.77 -26.09
C ASN A 54 -10.98 -11.54 -25.72
N LYS A 55 -10.64 -11.80 -24.45
CA LYS A 55 -9.30 -11.64 -23.90
C LYS A 55 -8.85 -12.93 -23.22
N PRO A 56 -7.57 -13.35 -23.38
CA PRO A 56 -7.04 -14.48 -22.64
C PRO A 56 -7.16 -14.27 -21.13
N ASN A 57 -7.57 -15.31 -20.39
CA ASN A 57 -7.68 -15.25 -18.93
C ASN A 57 -6.35 -14.85 -18.27
N ILE A 58 -5.23 -15.36 -18.78
CA ILE A 58 -3.86 -14.96 -18.38
C ILE A 58 -3.65 -13.44 -18.43
N ILE A 59 -4.17 -12.76 -19.46
CA ILE A 59 -4.06 -11.30 -19.59
C ILE A 59 -4.92 -10.60 -18.53
N LEU A 60 -6.10 -11.14 -18.22
CA LEU A 60 -7.00 -10.61 -17.20
C LEU A 60 -6.37 -10.74 -15.80
N ASP A 61 -5.87 -11.92 -15.47
CA ASP A 61 -5.24 -12.21 -14.18
C ASP A 61 -3.98 -11.36 -13.96
N TYR A 62 -3.16 -11.22 -15.01
CA TYR A 62 -2.02 -10.30 -14.97
C TYR A 62 -2.48 -8.86 -14.72
N ASN A 63 -3.51 -8.38 -15.41
CA ASN A 63 -4.01 -7.03 -15.21
C ASN A 63 -4.59 -6.80 -13.80
N ASN A 64 -5.23 -7.82 -13.22
CA ASN A 64 -5.79 -7.77 -11.87
C ASN A 64 -4.69 -7.72 -10.79
N THR A 65 -3.52 -8.30 -11.04
CA THR A 65 -2.46 -8.45 -10.04
C THR A 65 -1.29 -7.48 -10.21
N LYS A 66 -1.00 -7.02 -11.43
CA LYS A 66 0.18 -6.16 -11.72
C LYS A 66 0.19 -4.84 -10.96
N GLY A 67 -0.96 -4.34 -10.53
CA GLY A 67 -1.10 -3.02 -9.91
C GLY A 67 -0.61 -2.94 -8.46
N GLY A 68 -0.27 -4.05 -7.81
CA GLY A 68 0.08 -4.07 -6.39
C GLY A 68 1.27 -3.16 -6.05
N VAL A 69 2.37 -3.28 -6.80
CA VAL A 69 3.60 -2.48 -6.58
C VAL A 69 3.35 -1.02 -6.92
N ASP A 70 2.74 -0.72 -8.07
CA ASP A 70 2.42 0.65 -8.49
C ASP A 70 1.53 1.36 -7.47
N THR A 71 0.59 0.64 -6.86
CA THR A 71 -0.28 1.17 -5.81
C THR A 71 0.52 1.55 -4.57
N VAL A 72 1.43 0.69 -4.11
CA VAL A 72 2.32 1.00 -2.97
C VAL A 72 3.21 2.19 -3.29
N ASP A 73 3.74 2.26 -4.51
CA ASP A 73 4.58 3.37 -4.97
C ASP A 73 3.82 4.70 -4.98
N GLN A 74 2.58 4.70 -5.50
CA GLN A 74 1.70 5.87 -5.49
C GLN A 74 1.36 6.32 -4.06
N ILE A 75 1.08 5.39 -3.15
CA ILE A 75 0.82 5.72 -1.74
C ILE A 75 2.06 6.32 -1.07
N CYS A 76 3.24 5.74 -1.32
CA CYS A 76 4.50 6.27 -0.81
C CYS A 76 4.75 7.69 -1.32
N ALA A 77 4.54 7.94 -2.62
CA ALA A 77 4.72 9.27 -3.20
C ALA A 77 3.74 10.30 -2.60
N SER A 78 2.50 9.89 -2.33
CA SER A 78 1.46 10.77 -1.78
C SER A 78 1.70 11.16 -0.31
N TYR A 79 2.35 10.28 0.47
CA TYR A 79 2.60 10.46 1.90
C TYR A 79 4.07 10.22 2.25
N SER A 80 4.97 10.86 1.49
CA SER A 80 6.40 10.62 1.65
C SER A 80 7.02 11.41 2.80
N THR A 81 7.96 10.78 3.49
CA THR A 81 8.85 11.36 4.50
C THR A 81 10.19 11.82 3.93
N GLN A 82 10.39 11.67 2.61
CA GLN A 82 11.63 12.03 1.93
C GLN A 82 11.99 13.51 2.12
N ARG A 83 13.29 13.75 2.33
CA ARG A 83 13.91 15.08 2.39
C ARG A 83 15.05 15.16 1.38
N ILE A 84 15.32 16.36 0.88
CA ILE A 84 16.49 16.62 0.03
C ILE A 84 17.75 16.25 0.82
N THR A 85 18.54 15.32 0.28
CA THR A 85 19.76 14.82 0.90
C THR A 85 20.79 14.47 -0.16
N ARG A 86 22.09 14.64 0.17
CA ARG A 86 23.22 14.19 -0.65
C ARG A 86 23.80 12.85 -0.18
N ARG A 87 23.18 12.24 0.84
CA ARG A 87 23.62 10.97 1.45
C ARG A 87 22.66 9.87 1.03
N TRP A 88 23.07 8.99 0.12
CA TRP A 88 22.24 7.90 -0.38
C TRP A 88 21.65 6.98 0.71
N PRO A 89 22.34 6.68 1.84
CA PRO A 89 21.74 5.82 2.87
C PRO A 89 20.50 6.47 3.50
N LEU A 90 20.50 7.81 3.61
CA LEU A 90 19.37 8.54 4.17
C LEU A 90 18.17 8.54 3.20
N ALA A 91 18.41 8.55 1.88
CA ALA A 91 17.35 8.40 0.89
C ALA A 91 16.67 7.02 1.01
N VAL A 92 17.46 5.96 1.19
CA VAL A 92 16.94 4.61 1.45
C VAL A 92 16.18 4.55 2.77
N PHE A 93 16.70 5.17 3.83
CA PHE A 93 16.03 5.22 5.13
C PHE A 93 14.63 5.85 5.05
N PHE A 94 14.48 6.99 4.38
CA PHE A 94 13.16 7.60 4.20
C PHE A 94 12.20 6.70 3.42
N ARG A 95 12.71 5.97 2.41
CA ARG A 95 11.89 5.02 1.67
C ARG A 95 11.42 3.85 2.53
N ILE A 96 12.29 3.33 3.39
CA ILE A 96 11.93 2.29 4.36
C ILE A 96 10.86 2.82 5.32
N LEU A 97 10.98 4.07 5.78
CA LEU A 97 10.01 4.67 6.69
C LEU A 97 8.61 4.79 6.05
N ASP A 98 8.53 5.20 4.78
CA ASP A 98 7.28 5.28 4.03
C ASP A 98 6.60 3.89 3.91
N ILE A 99 7.37 2.86 3.52
CA ILE A 99 6.89 1.48 3.38
C ILE A 99 6.48 0.91 4.74
N ALA A 100 7.28 1.13 5.79
CA ALA A 100 6.98 0.66 7.14
C ALA A 100 5.66 1.23 7.65
N GLY A 101 5.40 2.52 7.39
CA GLY A 101 4.11 3.13 7.72
C GLY A 101 2.93 2.52 6.96
N ILE A 102 3.12 2.08 5.70
CA ILE A 102 2.07 1.37 4.94
C ILE A 102 1.80 0.02 5.58
N ASN A 103 2.84 -0.78 5.80
CA ASN A 103 2.73 -2.12 6.35
C ASN A 103 2.12 -2.12 7.76
N SER A 104 2.52 -1.16 8.62
CA SER A 104 1.95 -1.02 9.95
C SER A 104 0.45 -0.74 9.91
N GLN A 105 -0.02 0.05 8.94
CA GLN A 105 -1.45 0.31 8.76
C GLN A 105 -2.20 -0.92 8.25
N ILE A 106 -1.61 -1.69 7.34
CA ILE A 106 -2.20 -2.94 6.87
C ILE A 106 -2.41 -3.89 8.06
N ILE A 107 -1.39 -4.08 8.90
CA ILE A 107 -1.48 -4.93 10.10
C ILE A 107 -2.55 -4.39 11.07
N PHE A 108 -2.56 -3.08 11.31
CA PHE A 108 -3.54 -2.44 12.18
C PHE A 108 -4.98 -2.66 11.70
N ASN A 109 -5.23 -2.43 10.41
CA ASN A 109 -6.54 -2.63 9.79
C ASN A 109 -7.01 -4.09 9.84
N ASN A 110 -6.08 -5.05 9.72
CA ASN A 110 -6.43 -6.48 9.80
C ASN A 110 -6.69 -6.94 11.25
N THR A 111 -6.17 -6.21 12.25
CA THR A 111 -6.37 -6.55 13.66
C THR A 111 -7.67 -5.93 14.21
N GLN A 112 -8.08 -4.77 13.70
CA GLN A 112 -9.31 -4.07 14.11
C GLN A 112 -10.54 -4.50 13.29
N LEU A 113 -10.93 -5.77 13.39
CA LEU A 113 -11.99 -6.39 12.57
C LEU A 113 -13.37 -5.71 12.63
N LEU A 114 -13.64 -4.88 13.65
CA LEU A 114 -14.95 -4.25 13.90
C LEU A 114 -14.94 -2.71 13.77
N GLU A 115 -13.77 -2.08 13.62
CA GLU A 115 -13.68 -0.62 13.52
C GLU A 115 -13.49 -0.15 12.07
N LYS A 116 -14.01 1.03 11.77
CA LYS A 116 -13.78 1.66 10.45
C LYS A 116 -12.29 1.96 10.30
N THR A 117 -11.70 1.49 9.20
CA THR A 117 -10.30 1.74 8.88
C THR A 117 -10.03 3.24 8.84
N PRO A 118 -9.04 3.74 9.60
CA PRO A 118 -8.72 5.16 9.63
C PRO A 118 -8.18 5.60 8.27
N ARG A 119 -8.53 6.82 7.85
CA ARG A 119 -7.88 7.46 6.69
C ARG A 119 -6.38 7.53 6.91
N ARG A 120 -5.59 7.29 5.86
CA ARG A 120 -4.11 7.30 5.87
C ARG A 120 -3.50 8.46 6.65
N ARG A 121 -3.95 9.70 6.38
CA ARG A 121 -3.48 10.90 7.08
C ARG A 121 -3.73 10.85 8.59
N LYS A 122 -4.91 10.38 9.01
CA LYS A 122 -5.27 10.27 10.43
C LYS A 122 -4.39 9.22 11.12
N TYR A 123 -4.27 8.04 10.50
CA TYR A 123 -3.41 6.96 10.98
C TYR A 123 -1.96 7.42 11.17
N LEU A 124 -1.37 8.06 10.15
CA LEU A 124 0.01 8.55 10.24
C LEU A 124 0.18 9.65 11.30
N SER A 125 -0.82 10.52 11.47
CA SER A 125 -0.81 11.53 12.52
C SER A 125 -0.78 10.88 13.91
N GLU A 126 -1.66 9.92 14.17
CA GLU A 126 -1.74 9.20 15.45
C GLU A 126 -0.49 8.36 15.72
N LEU A 127 0.03 7.69 14.69
CA LEU A 127 1.30 6.97 14.75
C LEU A 127 2.44 7.91 15.12
N SER A 128 2.54 9.05 14.45
CA SER A 128 3.61 10.02 14.71
C SER A 128 3.58 10.52 16.15
N VAL A 129 2.39 10.91 16.65
CA VAL A 129 2.19 11.37 18.04
C VAL A 129 2.53 10.28 19.05
N SER A 130 2.16 9.03 18.77
CA SER A 130 2.49 7.89 19.63
C SER A 130 4.01 7.65 19.71
N LEU A 131 4.73 7.77 18.58
CA LEU A 131 6.19 7.61 18.54
C LEU A 131 6.93 8.72 19.29
N ILE A 132 6.46 9.97 19.22
CA ILE A 132 7.13 11.10 19.88
C ILE A 132 6.74 11.28 21.36
N GLU A 133 5.68 10.63 21.82
CA GLU A 133 5.15 10.79 23.18
C GLU A 133 6.21 10.55 24.27
N GLY A 134 6.94 9.43 24.21
CA GLY A 134 7.96 9.12 25.20
C GLY A 134 9.02 10.22 25.28
N HIS A 135 9.47 10.71 24.12
CA HIS A 135 10.43 11.81 24.03
C HIS A 135 9.87 13.14 24.54
N MET A 136 8.60 13.44 24.29
CA MET A 136 7.95 14.65 24.81
C MET A 136 7.87 14.65 26.33
N LYS A 137 7.53 13.50 26.95
CA LYS A 137 7.50 13.35 28.41
C LYS A 137 8.87 13.57 29.04
N GLU A 138 9.93 13.03 28.44
CA GLU A 138 11.29 13.25 28.95
C GLU A 138 11.75 14.70 28.78
N ARG A 139 11.47 15.32 27.62
CA ARG A 139 11.82 16.73 27.39
C ARG A 139 11.11 17.67 28.35
N ALA A 140 9.85 17.38 28.73
CA ALA A 140 9.10 18.19 29.67
C ALA A 140 9.74 18.31 31.06
N LYS A 141 10.65 17.39 31.44
CA LYS A 141 11.40 17.43 32.70
C LYS A 141 12.54 18.46 32.69
N ILE A 142 12.89 19.02 31.53
CA ILE A 142 14.01 19.94 31.38
C ILE A 142 13.57 21.37 31.74
N ASN A 143 14.01 21.84 32.90
CA ASN A 143 13.62 23.16 33.44
C ASN A 143 14.23 24.36 32.70
N THR A 144 15.24 24.15 31.85
CA THR A 144 15.91 25.20 31.07
C THR A 144 15.30 25.40 29.67
N LEU A 145 14.22 24.68 29.34
CA LEU A 145 13.54 24.85 28.06
C LEU A 145 12.94 26.25 27.91
N PRO A 146 12.94 26.81 26.68
CA PRO A 146 12.20 28.03 26.35
C PRO A 146 10.74 27.95 26.84
N LYS A 147 10.21 29.09 27.30
CA LYS A 147 8.88 29.19 27.90
C LYS A 147 7.79 28.62 26.99
N ASP A 148 7.82 28.99 25.70
CA ASP A 148 6.82 28.58 24.70
C ASP A 148 6.76 27.04 24.54
N ILE A 149 7.93 26.38 24.54
CA ILE A 149 8.01 24.92 24.42
C ILE A 149 7.45 24.25 25.68
N ARG A 150 7.74 24.81 26.85
CA ARG A 150 7.23 24.29 28.12
C ARG A 150 5.71 24.41 28.20
N GLU A 151 5.18 25.55 27.80
CA GLU A 151 3.73 25.80 27.74
C GLU A 151 3.04 24.85 26.77
N PHE A 152 3.61 24.67 25.58
CA PHE A 152 3.13 23.67 24.61
C PHE A 152 3.10 22.24 25.19
N LEU A 153 4.17 21.80 25.86
CA LEU A 153 4.26 20.47 26.45
C LEU A 153 3.26 20.27 27.60
N SER A 154 3.03 21.32 28.39
CA SER A 154 2.00 21.32 29.44
C SER A 154 0.59 21.18 28.86
N GLN A 155 0.25 21.96 27.83
CA GLN A 155 -1.06 21.88 27.16
C GLN A 155 -1.27 20.52 26.51
N TRP A 156 -0.26 20.02 25.79
CA TRP A 156 -0.34 18.72 25.12
C TRP A 156 -0.59 17.57 26.11
N ARG A 157 0.01 17.62 27.30
CA ARG A 157 -0.20 16.63 28.35
C ARG A 157 -1.67 16.57 28.81
N VAL A 158 -2.28 17.74 29.06
CA VAL A 158 -3.68 17.83 29.50
C VAL A 158 -4.63 17.27 28.45
N LEU A 159 -4.49 17.72 27.19
CA LEU A 159 -5.34 17.25 26.08
C LEU A 159 -5.28 15.73 25.90
N LYS A 160 -4.13 15.12 26.19
CA LYS A 160 -3.95 13.68 26.05
C LYS A 160 -4.58 12.90 27.21
N GLU A 161 -4.48 13.41 28.43
CA GLU A 161 -5.14 12.81 29.60
C GLU A 161 -6.67 12.82 29.40
N GLU A 162 -7.23 13.91 28.88
CA GLU A 162 -8.65 14.03 28.51
C GLU A 162 -9.04 13.02 27.41
N HIS A 163 -8.29 12.98 26.30
CA HIS A 163 -8.57 12.07 25.19
C HIS A 163 -8.50 10.58 25.59
N ASN A 164 -7.54 10.22 26.44
CA ASN A 164 -7.42 8.85 26.94
C ASN A 164 -8.60 8.47 27.84
N ALA A 165 -9.07 9.39 28.69
CA ALA A 165 -10.23 9.18 29.55
C ALA A 165 -11.52 8.98 28.71
N GLU A 166 -11.69 9.76 27.64
CA GLU A 166 -12.82 9.59 26.71
C GLU A 166 -12.81 8.23 26.00
N ASN A 167 -11.65 7.78 25.51
CA ASN A 167 -11.53 6.49 24.83
C ASN A 167 -11.73 5.30 25.79
N GLN A 168 -11.27 5.41 27.04
CA GLN A 168 -11.55 4.40 28.06
C GLN A 168 -13.06 4.28 28.37
N ASN A 169 -13.77 5.41 28.45
CA ASN A 169 -15.22 5.42 28.65
C ASN A 169 -15.99 4.84 27.46
N ARG A 170 -15.55 5.11 26.22
CA ARG A 170 -16.17 4.53 25.01
C ARG A 170 -16.00 3.02 24.95
N ASN A 171 -14.81 2.52 25.26
CA ASN A 171 -14.52 1.08 25.26
C ASN A 171 -15.22 0.35 26.42
N ALA A 172 -15.48 1.03 27.55
CA ALA A 172 -16.27 0.49 28.65
C ALA A 172 -17.76 0.36 28.30
N CYS A 173 -18.34 1.32 27.56
CA CYS A 173 -19.74 1.24 27.10
C CYS A 173 -19.97 0.18 26.03
N SER A 174 -19.00 -0.11 25.15
CA SER A 174 -19.11 -1.18 24.15
C SER A 174 -19.03 -2.60 24.72
N GLY A 175 -18.62 -2.77 25.98
CA GLY A 175 -18.48 -4.07 26.64
C GLY A 175 -19.76 -4.61 27.30
N PHE A 176 -20.88 -3.88 27.25
CA PHE A 176 -22.12 -4.25 27.95
C PHE A 176 -23.25 -4.80 27.04
N GLU A 177 -23.02 -4.99 25.73
CA GLU A 177 -24.04 -5.47 24.77
C GLU A 177 -23.87 -6.94 24.31
N THR A 178 -23.40 -7.83 25.18
CA THR A 178 -23.55 -9.27 24.95
C THR A 178 -24.13 -9.95 26.18
N ARG A 179 -25.45 -10.13 26.16
CA ARG A 179 -26.18 -11.21 26.83
C ARG A 179 -27.00 -11.94 25.80
#